data_AF-A0A924CS53-F1
#
_entry.id   AF-A0A924CS53-F1
#
_cell.length_a   1.000
_cell.length_b   1.000
_cell.length_c   1.000
_cell.angle_alpha   90.00
_cell.angle_beta   90.00
_cell.angle_gamma   90.00
#
_symmetry.space_group_name_H-M   'P 1'
#
loop_
_entity.id
_entity.type
_entity.pdbx_description
1 polymer ?
#
loop_
_entity_poly.entity_id
_entity_poly.type
_entity_poly.pdbx_seq_one_letter_code
_entity_poly.pdbx_strand_id
1 'polypeptide(L)'
;WDDKTYGALVMLSQLTTNPVYRTEAERWLDFWTVGRSGQRITYTPGGVGWVGSWGSLRYACNTAFLAMVYSDRVRDYSNRYRDFAVSQINYALGSNPSNRSYVCGFGNNPPTKPHHRGAHGSWNNQINNPVGSRHILTGALVGGPGSNDAYTDARDNFTTNEVSCDYNAGFTGALARMYELYGGYTDPAMPQAETPDPQFFVEASVNSSASNYTEIRALLNNRSAFPARASNALRYRYFVDLSELYAAGGSKTSVTLTTNMLDGGTISGLLPWDEARHLYYVELRYDGATVIPGGSTSYRREAQFRLAVPSALGASAWNPTNDFSYSGLLAGNNNTQRSVLIPVYEKGVLLEGTEPTLVGTYGSWRETVFTAGQRADSAISGIAADPDGDGFANLMEYALGGNPLSPDPGLAPAAVRVGGFLRFDYRRPVAVNDLVYQVQWSDTLTDGAWSSAGVGEEILSQISGIRTVRASVPVAPTGPRRFARLNVVVSP
;
A
#
# COMPACT_ATOMS: atom_id res chain seq x y z
N TRP A 1 18.31 -9.19 -31.97
CA TRP A 1 17.51 -8.28 -32.82
C TRP A 1 18.27 -7.75 -34.03
N ASP A 2 19.60 -7.75 -34.07
CA ASP A 2 20.38 -7.16 -35.18
C ASP A 2 20.33 -8.01 -36.48
N ASP A 3 20.70 -9.29 -36.41
CA ASP A 3 20.76 -10.20 -37.56
C ASP A 3 19.53 -11.14 -37.65
N LYS A 4 18.91 -11.22 -38.84
CA LYS A 4 17.70 -12.02 -39.13
C LYS A 4 17.98 -13.13 -40.16
N THR A 5 19.23 -13.27 -40.58
CA THR A 5 19.64 -14.25 -41.61
C THR A 5 19.19 -15.66 -41.24
N TYR A 6 19.33 -16.07 -39.98
CA TYR A 6 18.93 -17.39 -39.51
C TYR A 6 17.42 -17.66 -39.64
N GLY A 7 16.59 -16.67 -39.32
CA GLY A 7 15.15 -16.77 -39.54
C GLY A 7 14.80 -16.86 -41.04
N ALA A 8 15.46 -16.05 -41.87
CA ALA A 8 15.29 -16.11 -43.32
C ALA A 8 15.70 -17.48 -43.90
N LEU A 9 16.79 -18.09 -43.41
CA LEU A 9 17.23 -19.43 -43.82
C LEU A 9 16.19 -20.50 -43.47
N VAL A 10 15.61 -20.44 -42.27
CA VAL A 10 14.52 -21.36 -41.86
C VAL A 10 13.28 -21.17 -42.73
N MET A 11 12.91 -19.94 -43.07
CA MET A 11 11.76 -19.66 -43.95
C MET A 11 12.03 -20.12 -45.39
N LEU A 12 13.19 -19.81 -45.96
CA LEU A 12 13.56 -20.21 -47.32
C LEU A 12 13.71 -21.73 -47.46
N SER A 13 14.09 -22.43 -46.38
CA SER A 13 14.10 -23.89 -46.32
C SER A 13 12.71 -24.51 -46.44
N GLN A 14 11.65 -23.79 -46.05
CA GLN A 14 10.26 -24.23 -46.21
C GLN A 14 9.72 -23.90 -47.59
N LEU A 15 10.08 -22.73 -48.12
CA LEU A 15 9.48 -22.17 -49.32
C LEU A 15 10.16 -22.64 -50.62
N THR A 16 11.34 -23.25 -50.54
CA THR A 16 12.14 -23.59 -51.71
C THR A 16 12.76 -24.97 -51.61
N THR A 17 13.10 -25.56 -52.76
CA THR A 17 13.81 -26.84 -52.85
C THR A 17 15.33 -26.67 -52.89
N ASN A 18 15.85 -25.43 -52.90
CA ASN A 18 17.28 -25.17 -52.99
C ASN A 18 18.00 -25.71 -51.74
N PRO A 19 18.92 -26.68 -51.88
CA PRO A 19 19.54 -27.34 -50.74
C PRO A 19 20.45 -26.43 -49.90
N VAL A 20 20.89 -25.29 -50.45
CA VAL A 20 21.75 -24.34 -49.73
C VAL A 20 21.07 -23.84 -48.45
N TYR A 21 19.79 -23.45 -48.51
CA TYR A 21 19.11 -22.89 -47.33
C TYR A 21 18.96 -23.91 -46.22
N ARG A 22 18.64 -25.16 -46.55
CA ARG A 22 18.58 -26.26 -45.58
C ARG A 22 19.94 -26.54 -44.98
N THR A 23 20.98 -26.60 -45.82
CA THR A 23 22.37 -26.86 -45.38
C THR A 23 22.85 -25.80 -44.40
N GLU A 24 22.55 -24.52 -44.67
CA GLU A 24 22.94 -23.39 -43.84
C GLU A 24 22.11 -23.27 -42.56
N ALA A 25 20.80 -23.54 -42.62
CA ALA A 25 19.95 -23.61 -41.44
C ALA A 25 20.39 -24.73 -40.49
N GLU A 26 20.64 -25.94 -41.02
CA GLU A 26 21.16 -27.08 -40.25
C GLU A 26 22.58 -26.79 -39.75
N ARG A 27 23.42 -26.04 -40.48
CA ARG A 27 24.76 -25.66 -40.01
C ARG A 27 24.70 -24.88 -38.71
N TRP A 28 23.78 -23.92 -38.67
CA TRP A 28 23.55 -23.10 -37.50
C TRP A 28 22.84 -23.89 -36.38
N LEU A 29 21.76 -24.62 -36.66
CA LEU A 29 21.04 -25.41 -35.65
C LEU A 29 21.91 -26.54 -35.06
N ASP A 30 22.76 -27.18 -35.85
CA ASP A 30 23.71 -28.18 -35.36
C ASP A 30 24.74 -27.55 -34.43
N PHE A 31 25.27 -26.37 -34.75
CA PHE A 31 26.16 -25.62 -33.85
C PHE A 31 25.52 -25.36 -32.47
N TRP A 32 24.22 -25.07 -32.44
CA TRP A 32 23.46 -24.90 -31.20
C TRP A 32 23.14 -26.21 -30.47
N THR A 33 23.10 -27.34 -31.16
CA THR A 33 22.68 -28.62 -30.58
C THR A 33 23.85 -29.57 -30.35
N VAL A 34 24.24 -30.35 -31.36
CA VAL A 34 25.25 -31.42 -31.26
C VAL A 34 26.67 -30.94 -31.62
N GLY A 35 26.80 -29.70 -32.10
CA GLY A 35 28.01 -29.16 -32.69
C GLY A 35 28.15 -29.53 -34.18
N ARG A 36 28.95 -28.75 -34.89
CA ARG A 36 29.32 -29.01 -36.29
C ARG A 36 30.77 -28.63 -36.52
N SER A 37 31.50 -29.49 -37.22
CA SER A 37 32.93 -29.28 -37.54
C SER A 37 33.79 -28.96 -36.33
N GLY A 38 33.56 -29.66 -35.20
CA GLY A 38 34.31 -29.45 -33.95
C GLY A 38 33.93 -28.19 -33.16
N GLN A 39 32.96 -27.40 -33.64
CA GLN A 39 32.46 -26.21 -32.96
C GLN A 39 31.06 -26.45 -32.42
N ARG A 40 30.80 -25.94 -31.22
CA ARG A 40 29.49 -26.00 -30.56
C ARG A 40 29.32 -24.73 -29.72
N ILE A 41 28.10 -24.24 -29.58
CA ILE A 41 27.81 -23.15 -28.64
C ILE A 41 28.26 -23.56 -27.23
N THR A 42 28.73 -22.59 -26.45
CA THR A 42 29.00 -22.81 -25.03
C THR A 42 27.68 -23.17 -24.34
N TYR A 43 27.70 -24.20 -23.50
CA TYR A 43 26.59 -24.53 -22.61
C TYR A 43 27.00 -24.22 -21.17
N THR A 44 26.08 -23.64 -20.39
CA THR A 44 26.27 -23.58 -18.95
C THR A 44 26.21 -25.00 -18.35
N PRO A 45 26.77 -25.22 -17.14
CA PRO A 45 26.57 -26.48 -16.42
C PRO A 45 25.11 -26.93 -16.31
N GLY A 46 24.17 -25.99 -16.18
CA GLY A 46 22.73 -26.22 -16.13
C GLY A 46 22.04 -26.44 -17.47
N GLY A 47 22.75 -26.33 -18.60
CA GLY A 47 22.26 -26.77 -19.91
C GLY A 47 21.62 -25.70 -20.81
N VAL A 48 21.79 -24.41 -20.53
CA VAL A 48 21.38 -23.35 -21.47
C VAL A 48 22.49 -23.00 -22.45
N GLY A 49 22.15 -22.84 -23.73
CA GLY A 49 23.05 -22.32 -24.75
C GLY A 49 23.41 -20.86 -24.47
N TRP A 50 24.69 -20.61 -24.21
CA TRP A 50 25.19 -19.35 -23.69
C TRP A 50 26.03 -18.63 -24.75
N VAL A 51 25.47 -17.58 -25.33
CA VAL A 51 26.16 -16.74 -26.34
C VAL A 51 27.07 -15.70 -25.71
N GLY A 52 26.67 -15.17 -24.56
CA GLY A 52 27.37 -14.06 -23.91
C GLY A 52 26.62 -13.55 -22.70
N SER A 53 27.22 -12.57 -22.03
CA SER A 53 26.68 -11.99 -20.79
C SER A 53 25.35 -11.25 -21.01
N TRP A 54 25.15 -10.62 -22.16
CA TRP A 54 23.94 -9.86 -22.45
C TRP A 54 22.82 -10.71 -23.04
N GLY A 55 21.77 -10.97 -22.24
CA GLY A 55 20.56 -11.64 -22.71
C GLY A 55 20.80 -13.07 -23.18
N SER A 56 21.44 -13.88 -22.34
CA SER A 56 21.69 -15.30 -22.61
C SER A 56 20.40 -16.05 -22.92
N LEU A 57 19.33 -15.83 -22.13
CA LEU A 57 18.03 -16.45 -22.36
C LEU A 57 17.32 -15.93 -23.61
N ARG A 58 17.50 -14.66 -23.96
CA ARG A 58 16.98 -14.10 -25.22
C ARG A 58 17.50 -14.87 -26.42
N TYR A 59 18.81 -15.16 -26.47
CA TYR A 59 19.36 -15.91 -27.59
C TYR A 59 18.90 -17.37 -27.58
N ALA A 60 18.94 -18.04 -26.43
CA ALA A 60 18.50 -19.44 -26.32
C ALA A 60 17.02 -19.62 -26.72
N CYS A 61 16.13 -18.74 -26.25
CA CYS A 61 14.70 -18.81 -26.56
C CYS A 61 14.39 -18.45 -28.02
N ASN A 62 15.08 -17.46 -28.59
CA ASN A 62 14.91 -17.13 -30.02
C ASN A 62 15.40 -18.27 -30.93
N THR A 63 16.50 -18.94 -30.57
CA THR A 63 16.98 -20.12 -31.30
C THR A 63 16.03 -21.30 -31.10
N ALA A 64 15.49 -21.50 -29.90
CA ALA A 64 14.48 -22.54 -29.62
C ALA A 64 13.25 -22.38 -30.51
N PHE A 65 12.74 -21.15 -30.67
CA PHE A 65 11.63 -20.88 -31.58
C PHE A 65 11.94 -21.32 -33.02
N LEU A 66 13.08 -20.89 -33.58
CA LEU A 66 13.45 -21.25 -34.95
C LEU A 66 13.74 -22.74 -35.11
N ALA A 67 14.30 -23.40 -34.09
CA ALA A 67 14.51 -24.84 -34.06
C ALA A 67 13.18 -25.62 -34.11
N MET A 68 12.15 -25.15 -33.40
CA MET A 68 10.80 -25.72 -33.46
C MET A 68 10.15 -25.53 -34.83
N VAL A 69 10.25 -24.31 -35.40
CA VAL A 69 9.70 -24.05 -36.75
C VAL A 69 10.37 -24.95 -37.79
N TYR A 70 11.71 -25.09 -37.72
CA TYR A 70 12.45 -25.95 -38.63
C TYR A 70 12.10 -27.44 -38.46
N SER A 71 12.02 -27.92 -37.21
CA SER A 71 11.70 -29.33 -36.93
C SER A 71 10.30 -29.72 -37.40
N ASP A 72 9.31 -28.84 -37.23
CA ASP A 72 7.93 -29.12 -37.63
C ASP A 72 7.69 -28.99 -39.14
N ARG A 73 8.42 -28.09 -39.83
CA ARG A 73 8.08 -27.70 -41.23
C ARG A 73 9.08 -28.14 -42.27
N VAL A 74 10.30 -28.51 -41.87
CA VAL A 74 11.37 -28.87 -42.79
C VAL A 74 11.88 -30.28 -42.49
N ARG A 75 12.52 -30.46 -41.34
CA ARG A 75 13.14 -31.73 -40.95
C ARG A 75 13.57 -31.72 -39.49
N ASP A 76 13.49 -32.89 -38.84
CA ASP A 76 14.18 -33.14 -37.57
C ASP A 76 14.98 -34.45 -37.64
N TYR A 77 15.95 -34.60 -36.74
CA TYR A 77 16.86 -35.73 -36.63
C TYR A 77 16.66 -36.42 -35.29
N SER A 78 15.67 -37.32 -35.21
CA SER A 78 15.30 -38.01 -33.98
C SER A 78 14.98 -37.03 -32.84
N ASN A 79 14.11 -36.05 -33.12
CA ASN A 79 13.72 -34.97 -32.22
C ASN A 79 14.85 -34.03 -31.75
N ARG A 80 16.06 -34.11 -32.31
CA ARG A 80 17.20 -33.27 -31.89
C ARG A 80 16.86 -31.79 -31.74
N TYR A 81 16.25 -31.17 -32.75
CA TYR A 81 15.98 -29.73 -32.73
C TYR A 81 14.81 -29.40 -31.81
N ARG A 82 13.78 -30.27 -31.78
CA ARG A 82 12.66 -30.15 -30.84
C ARG A 82 13.12 -30.27 -29.38
N ASP A 83 13.88 -31.30 -29.03
CA ASP A 83 14.35 -31.57 -27.67
C ASP A 83 15.28 -30.47 -27.17
N PHE A 84 16.15 -29.96 -28.04
CA PHE A 84 16.91 -28.75 -27.75
C PHE A 84 15.97 -27.59 -27.40
N ALA A 85 15.02 -27.26 -28.27
CA ALA A 85 14.14 -26.13 -28.04
C ALA A 85 13.34 -26.25 -26.73
N VAL A 86 12.77 -27.43 -26.47
CA VAL A 86 12.07 -27.75 -25.22
C VAL A 86 12.97 -27.55 -24.01
N SER A 87 14.23 -28.02 -24.07
CA SER A 87 15.18 -27.86 -22.95
C SER A 87 15.48 -26.39 -22.63
N GLN A 88 15.63 -25.53 -23.65
CA GLN A 88 15.94 -24.12 -23.45
C GLN A 88 14.76 -23.37 -22.83
N ILE A 89 13.53 -23.65 -23.29
CA ILE A 89 12.33 -23.04 -22.71
C ILE A 89 12.09 -23.54 -21.28
N ASN A 90 12.23 -24.85 -21.04
CA ASN A 90 12.11 -25.38 -19.68
C ASN A 90 13.15 -24.78 -18.74
N TYR A 91 14.39 -24.54 -19.19
CA TYR A 91 15.40 -23.84 -18.40
C TYR A 91 14.91 -22.44 -17.98
N ALA A 92 14.37 -21.66 -18.92
CA ALA A 92 13.82 -20.32 -18.65
C ALA A 92 12.63 -20.36 -17.66
N LEU A 93 11.82 -21.42 -17.70
CA LEU A 93 10.61 -21.57 -16.89
C LEU A 93 10.84 -22.23 -15.52
N GLY A 94 11.96 -22.93 -15.29
CA GLY A 94 12.21 -23.56 -13.99
C GLY A 94 13.23 -24.70 -13.94
N SER A 95 13.49 -25.38 -15.06
CA SER A 95 14.39 -26.53 -15.13
C SER A 95 15.86 -26.11 -15.24
N ASN A 96 16.36 -25.48 -14.18
CA ASN A 96 17.73 -25.03 -14.04
C ASN A 96 18.27 -25.36 -12.63
N PRO A 97 19.59 -25.22 -12.37
CA PRO A 97 20.18 -25.62 -11.09
C PRO A 97 19.58 -24.94 -9.85
N SER A 98 18.94 -23.78 -10.03
CA SER A 98 18.28 -23.04 -8.94
C SER A 98 16.78 -23.34 -8.81
N ASN A 99 16.22 -24.22 -9.65
CA ASN A 99 14.80 -24.56 -9.73
C ASN A 99 13.88 -23.32 -9.78
N ARG A 100 14.32 -22.24 -10.44
CA ARG A 100 13.61 -20.95 -10.46
C ARG A 100 13.15 -20.55 -11.85
N SER A 101 12.08 -19.78 -11.93
CA SER A 101 11.68 -19.09 -13.14
C SER A 101 12.61 -17.91 -13.43
N TYR A 102 12.82 -17.60 -14.70
CA TYR A 102 13.42 -16.36 -15.20
C TYR A 102 12.38 -15.43 -15.85
N VAL A 103 11.10 -15.71 -15.63
CA VAL A 103 9.97 -14.92 -16.16
C VAL A 103 9.27 -14.23 -14.99
N CYS A 104 9.27 -12.89 -15.00
CA CYS A 104 8.61 -12.09 -13.99
C CYS A 104 7.14 -12.50 -13.80
N GLY A 105 6.72 -12.71 -12.55
CA GLY A 105 5.34 -13.05 -12.21
C GLY A 105 4.89 -14.48 -12.58
N PHE A 106 5.81 -15.38 -12.97
CA PHE A 106 5.48 -16.74 -13.39
C PHE A 106 6.32 -17.80 -12.67
N GLY A 107 5.71 -18.92 -12.25
CA GLY A 107 6.43 -20.09 -11.78
C GLY A 107 7.07 -19.96 -10.39
N ASN A 108 8.05 -20.81 -10.09
CA ASN A 108 8.71 -20.84 -8.79
C ASN A 108 9.79 -19.74 -8.68
N ASN A 109 9.77 -18.93 -7.61
CA ASN A 109 10.78 -17.91 -7.31
C ASN A 109 11.19 -17.02 -8.51
N PRO A 110 10.22 -16.35 -9.18
CA PRO A 110 10.51 -15.50 -10.33
C PRO A 110 11.30 -14.24 -9.96
N PRO A 111 11.92 -13.55 -10.95
CA PRO A 111 12.54 -12.25 -10.74
C PRO A 111 11.54 -11.21 -10.26
N THR A 112 11.90 -10.47 -9.21
CA THR A 112 11.10 -9.41 -8.58
C THR A 112 11.69 -8.02 -8.76
N LYS A 113 12.97 -7.93 -9.18
CA LYS A 113 13.70 -6.68 -9.36
C LYS A 113 14.26 -6.55 -10.78
N PRO A 114 13.45 -6.69 -11.86
CA PRO A 114 13.93 -6.44 -13.21
C PRO A 114 14.45 -5.00 -13.34
N HIS A 115 15.41 -4.76 -14.23
CA HIS A 115 15.95 -3.43 -14.53
C HIS A 115 14.94 -2.57 -15.32
N HIS A 116 13.76 -2.32 -14.74
CA HIS A 116 12.64 -1.70 -15.43
C HIS A 116 12.04 -0.56 -14.62
N ARG A 117 12.15 0.67 -15.14
CA ARG A 117 11.75 1.90 -14.45
C ARG A 117 10.26 1.97 -14.11
N GLY A 118 9.40 1.63 -15.07
CA GLY A 118 7.94 1.64 -14.87
C GLY A 118 7.52 0.70 -13.76
N ALA A 119 7.82 -0.59 -13.89
CA ALA A 119 7.62 -1.61 -12.87
C ALA A 119 8.24 -1.31 -11.49
N HIS A 120 9.44 -0.71 -11.44
CA HIS A 120 10.03 -0.29 -10.17
C HIS A 120 9.18 0.78 -9.47
N GLY A 121 8.79 1.83 -10.19
CA GLY A 121 7.91 2.88 -9.66
C GLY A 121 8.59 3.83 -8.66
N SER A 122 9.89 4.12 -8.84
CA SER A 122 10.59 5.13 -8.03
C SER A 122 9.98 6.52 -8.23
N TRP A 123 9.68 7.21 -7.13
CA TRP A 123 9.19 8.59 -7.15
C TRP A 123 10.32 9.62 -7.05
N ASN A 124 11.52 9.23 -6.63
CA ASN A 124 12.60 10.15 -6.28
C ASN A 124 13.88 10.00 -7.11
N ASN A 125 13.79 9.34 -8.27
CA ASN A 125 14.93 9.08 -9.17
C ASN A 125 16.07 8.30 -8.50
N GLN A 126 15.74 7.28 -7.70
CA GLN A 126 16.74 6.42 -7.05
C GLN A 126 16.47 4.95 -7.33
N ILE A 127 17.44 4.23 -7.89
CA ILE A 127 17.30 2.82 -8.23
C ILE A 127 17.07 1.91 -7.02
N ASN A 128 17.47 2.33 -5.82
CA ASN A 128 17.29 1.58 -4.58
C ASN A 128 16.09 2.04 -3.74
N ASN A 129 15.31 3.03 -4.21
CA ASN A 129 14.11 3.51 -3.52
C ASN A 129 12.89 3.57 -4.45
N PRO A 130 11.81 2.82 -4.18
CA PRO A 130 11.69 1.83 -3.10
C PRO A 130 12.60 0.60 -3.29
N VAL A 131 12.82 -0.14 -2.20
CA VAL A 131 13.62 -1.38 -2.21
C VAL A 131 12.97 -2.43 -3.11
N GLY A 132 11.67 -2.66 -2.95
CA GLY A 132 10.86 -3.52 -3.83
C GLY A 132 10.41 -2.79 -5.08
N SER A 133 10.00 -3.53 -6.11
CA SER A 133 9.29 -2.98 -7.26
C SER A 133 7.81 -2.82 -6.91
N ARG A 134 7.17 -1.73 -7.34
CA ARG A 134 5.76 -1.44 -7.01
C ARG A 134 4.76 -2.15 -7.92
N HIS A 135 5.23 -2.63 -9.07
CA HIS A 135 4.45 -3.42 -10.01
C HIS A 135 5.18 -4.69 -10.41
N ILE A 136 4.39 -5.71 -10.77
CA ILE A 136 4.83 -6.95 -11.35
C ILE A 136 4.86 -6.78 -12.87
N LEU A 137 6.05 -6.90 -13.48
CA LEU A 137 6.20 -6.88 -14.93
C LEU A 137 5.88 -8.25 -15.54
N THR A 138 4.63 -8.70 -15.39
CA THR A 138 4.19 -10.06 -15.71
C THR A 138 4.58 -10.48 -17.12
N GLY A 139 5.25 -11.63 -17.22
CA GLY A 139 5.68 -12.24 -18.49
C GLY A 139 7.03 -11.76 -19.01
N ALA A 140 7.68 -10.76 -18.39
CA ALA A 140 9.00 -10.31 -18.84
C ALA A 140 10.07 -11.39 -18.61
N LEU A 141 10.75 -11.79 -19.69
CA LEU A 141 11.91 -12.67 -19.62
C LEU A 141 13.15 -11.82 -19.29
N VAL A 142 13.79 -12.09 -18.16
CA VAL A 142 15.05 -11.41 -17.81
C VAL A 142 16.21 -11.92 -18.66
N GLY A 143 17.32 -11.16 -18.69
CA GLY A 143 18.49 -11.51 -19.48
C GLY A 143 19.04 -12.92 -19.23
N GLY A 144 18.93 -13.41 -18.00
CA GLY A 144 19.30 -14.76 -17.62
C GLY A 144 20.68 -14.86 -16.99
N PRO A 145 21.14 -16.09 -16.69
CA PRO A 145 22.33 -16.29 -15.90
C PRO A 145 23.63 -16.09 -16.69
N GLY A 146 24.73 -15.99 -15.94
CA GLY A 146 26.09 -16.08 -16.46
C GLY A 146 26.45 -17.49 -16.96
N SER A 147 27.66 -17.65 -17.49
CA SER A 147 28.12 -18.90 -18.12
C SER A 147 28.20 -20.11 -17.16
N ASN A 148 28.13 -19.86 -15.85
CA ASN A 148 28.15 -20.85 -14.78
C ASN A 148 26.81 -20.96 -14.04
N ASP A 149 25.70 -20.54 -14.68
CA ASP A 149 24.35 -20.51 -14.10
C ASP A 149 24.15 -19.50 -12.96
N ALA A 150 25.16 -18.68 -12.64
CA ALA A 150 25.05 -17.67 -11.60
C ALA A 150 24.09 -16.55 -12.00
N TYR A 151 23.17 -16.21 -11.10
CA TYR A 151 22.20 -15.14 -11.27
C TYR A 151 21.86 -14.51 -9.92
N THR A 152 21.75 -13.18 -9.92
CA THR A 152 21.31 -12.38 -8.77
C THR A 152 20.14 -11.50 -9.21
N ASP A 153 19.01 -11.60 -8.49
CA ASP A 153 17.86 -10.72 -8.69
C ASP A 153 18.13 -9.33 -8.09
N ALA A 154 18.88 -8.52 -8.83
CA ALA A 154 19.25 -7.17 -8.45
C ALA A 154 18.89 -6.18 -9.55
N ARG A 155 18.23 -5.08 -9.17
CA ARG A 155 17.72 -4.07 -10.11
C ARG A 155 18.83 -3.36 -10.85
N ASP A 156 19.98 -3.16 -10.21
CA ASP A 156 21.17 -2.52 -10.79
C ASP A 156 22.01 -3.48 -11.65
N ASN A 157 21.73 -4.79 -11.63
CA ASN A 157 22.32 -5.75 -12.54
C ASN A 157 21.61 -5.72 -13.90
N PHE A 158 21.91 -4.68 -14.69
CA PHE A 158 21.42 -4.45 -16.05
C PHE A 158 21.89 -5.50 -17.08
N THR A 159 22.62 -6.54 -16.66
CA THR A 159 23.05 -7.61 -17.57
C THR A 159 22.13 -8.82 -17.44
N THR A 160 22.01 -9.37 -16.23
CA THR A 160 21.19 -10.57 -15.99
C THR A 160 19.73 -10.25 -15.72
N ASN A 161 19.42 -9.02 -15.27
CA ASN A 161 18.07 -8.57 -14.91
C ASN A 161 17.47 -7.55 -15.88
N GLU A 162 18.14 -7.27 -17.00
CA GLU A 162 17.54 -6.50 -18.08
C GLU A 162 16.34 -7.21 -18.69
N VAL A 163 15.38 -6.42 -19.15
CA VAL A 163 14.17 -6.88 -19.86
C VAL A 163 13.99 -6.04 -21.11
N SER A 164 13.55 -6.64 -22.20
CA SER A 164 13.32 -5.92 -23.45
C SER A 164 12.28 -6.61 -24.34
N CYS A 165 11.75 -5.88 -25.32
CA CYS A 165 10.86 -6.45 -26.33
C CYS A 165 11.52 -7.61 -27.10
N ASP A 166 12.81 -7.51 -27.42
CA ASP A 166 13.50 -8.54 -28.21
C ASP A 166 13.85 -9.80 -27.40
N TYR A 167 13.84 -9.72 -26.07
CA TYR A 167 13.99 -10.89 -25.19
C TYR A 167 12.72 -11.74 -25.21
N ASN A 168 11.57 -11.08 -25.22
CA ASN A 168 10.26 -11.73 -25.25
C ASN A 168 9.83 -12.19 -26.65
N ALA A 169 10.34 -11.60 -27.74
CA ALA A 169 9.84 -11.85 -29.09
C ALA A 169 9.84 -13.34 -29.52
N GLY A 170 11.02 -13.96 -29.66
CA GLY A 170 11.10 -15.38 -30.03
C GLY A 170 10.67 -16.29 -28.88
N PHE A 171 10.84 -15.85 -27.62
CA PHE A 171 10.33 -16.56 -26.45
C PHE A 171 8.81 -16.79 -26.52
N THR A 172 8.03 -15.76 -26.88
CA THR A 172 6.58 -15.90 -27.09
C THR A 172 6.24 -16.90 -28.19
N GLY A 173 6.98 -16.90 -29.31
CA GLY A 173 6.79 -17.88 -30.38
C GLY A 173 7.08 -19.31 -29.93
N ALA A 174 8.15 -19.52 -29.18
CA ALA A 174 8.49 -20.82 -28.61
C ALA A 174 7.45 -21.28 -27.57
N LEU A 175 6.97 -20.38 -26.71
CA LEU A 175 5.91 -20.68 -25.73
C LEU A 175 4.60 -21.08 -26.41
N ALA A 176 4.21 -20.41 -27.49
CA ALA A 176 3.03 -20.80 -28.27
C ALA A 176 3.15 -22.25 -28.75
N ARG A 177 4.33 -22.63 -29.24
CA ARG A 177 4.57 -24.01 -29.67
C ARG A 177 4.63 -25.00 -28.50
N MET A 178 5.23 -24.63 -27.37
CA MET A 178 5.20 -25.44 -26.16
C MET A 178 3.75 -25.70 -25.70
N TYR A 179 2.89 -24.68 -25.76
CA TYR A 179 1.47 -24.82 -25.45
C TYR A 179 0.75 -25.75 -26.42
N GLU A 180 1.04 -25.69 -27.72
CA GLU A 180 0.48 -26.67 -28.68
C GLU A 180 0.94 -28.12 -28.41
N LEU A 181 2.18 -28.31 -27.94
CA LEU A 181 2.74 -29.63 -27.66
C LEU A 181 2.20 -30.25 -26.37
N TYR A 182 2.04 -29.43 -25.31
CA TYR A 182 1.80 -29.92 -23.95
C TYR A 182 0.50 -29.41 -23.33
N GLY A 183 -0.22 -28.53 -24.03
CA GLY A 183 -1.35 -27.79 -23.48
C GLY A 183 -0.93 -26.81 -22.39
N GLY A 184 -1.87 -26.49 -21.51
CA GLY A 184 -1.65 -25.61 -20.38
C GLY A 184 -2.96 -25.01 -19.89
N TYR A 185 -2.93 -24.47 -18.68
CA TYR A 185 -4.04 -23.69 -18.13
C TYR A 185 -3.79 -22.20 -18.38
N THR A 186 -4.75 -21.53 -19.01
CA THR A 186 -4.77 -20.07 -19.12
C THR A 186 -5.60 -19.51 -17.96
N ASP A 187 -4.97 -18.75 -17.08
CA ASP A 187 -5.68 -18.09 -15.98
C ASP A 187 -6.47 -16.87 -16.49
N PRO A 188 -7.81 -16.91 -16.49
CA PRO A 188 -8.61 -15.78 -16.95
C PRO A 188 -8.53 -14.56 -16.01
N ALA A 189 -8.02 -14.73 -14.79
CA ALA A 189 -7.84 -13.64 -13.83
C ALA A 189 -6.52 -12.87 -13.99
N MET A 190 -5.68 -13.24 -14.97
CA MET A 190 -4.42 -12.55 -15.25
C MET A 190 -4.60 -11.34 -16.18
N PRO A 191 -3.89 -10.22 -15.91
CA PRO A 191 -3.05 -9.96 -14.74
C PRO A 191 -3.91 -9.68 -13.49
N GLN A 192 -3.46 -10.17 -12.34
CA GLN A 192 -4.10 -9.86 -11.07
C GLN A 192 -4.05 -8.35 -10.79
N ALA A 193 -5.15 -7.80 -10.27
CA ALA A 193 -5.20 -6.41 -9.86
C ALA A 193 -4.24 -6.16 -8.69
N GLU A 194 -3.33 -5.21 -8.86
CA GLU A 194 -2.41 -4.79 -7.81
C GLU A 194 -3.10 -3.86 -6.82
N THR A 195 -2.71 -3.93 -5.54
CA THR A 195 -3.18 -2.99 -4.51
C THR A 195 -2.23 -1.80 -4.44
N PRO A 196 -2.69 -0.57 -4.74
CA PRO A 196 -1.84 0.61 -4.64
C PRO A 196 -1.37 0.86 -3.20
N ASP A 197 -0.09 1.19 -3.05
CA ASP A 197 0.42 1.85 -1.86
C ASP A 197 -0.03 3.34 -1.82
N PRO A 198 0.11 4.04 -0.68
CA PRO A 198 -0.23 5.46 -0.58
C PRO A 198 0.35 6.31 -1.71
N GLN A 199 -0.50 7.10 -2.37
CA GLN A 199 -0.14 7.83 -3.60
C GLN A 199 0.04 9.32 -3.32
N PHE A 200 -0.84 9.92 -2.52
CA PHE A 200 -0.86 11.36 -2.24
C PHE A 200 -1.10 11.58 -0.75
N PHE A 201 -0.10 12.03 -0.01
CA PHE A 201 -0.23 12.13 1.45
C PHE A 201 0.67 13.21 2.01
N VAL A 202 0.43 13.59 3.26
CA VAL A 202 1.32 14.48 4.00
C VAL A 202 2.15 13.67 4.99
N GLU A 203 3.46 13.92 5.00
CA GLU A 203 4.32 13.56 6.14
C GLU A 203 4.48 14.80 7.01
N ALA A 204 4.20 14.73 8.31
CA ALA A 204 4.24 15.90 9.19
C ALA A 204 4.87 15.61 10.55
N SER A 205 5.37 16.68 11.19
CA SER A 205 5.84 16.71 12.57
C SER A 205 5.59 18.07 13.21
N VAL A 206 5.67 18.12 14.54
CA VAL A 206 5.67 19.38 15.28
C VAL A 206 7.09 19.94 15.25
N ASN A 207 7.30 20.98 14.44
CA ASN A 207 8.61 21.61 14.27
C ASN A 207 9.03 22.38 15.51
N SER A 208 8.08 23.10 16.11
CA SER A 208 8.25 23.90 17.31
C SER A 208 6.89 24.08 18.00
N SER A 209 6.87 24.23 19.33
CA SER A 209 5.65 24.54 20.07
C SER A 209 5.98 25.31 21.34
N ALA A 210 5.01 26.08 21.82
CA ALA A 210 5.03 26.69 23.16
C ALA A 210 3.61 26.77 23.71
N SER A 211 3.44 27.40 24.88
CA SER A 211 2.14 27.54 25.54
C SER A 211 1.08 28.32 24.76
N ASN A 212 1.45 29.00 23.68
CA ASN A 212 0.53 29.81 22.87
C ASN A 212 0.65 29.57 21.37
N TYR A 213 1.40 28.55 20.91
CA TYR A 213 1.50 28.23 19.49
C TYR A 213 1.92 26.79 19.21
N THR A 214 1.55 26.32 18.03
CA THR A 214 2.10 25.11 17.40
C THR A 214 2.60 25.45 16.01
N GLU A 215 3.82 25.00 15.69
CA GLU A 215 4.39 25.07 14.36
C GLU A 215 4.53 23.67 13.77
N ILE A 216 3.94 23.48 12.60
CA ILE A 216 3.91 22.22 11.87
C ILE A 216 4.88 22.29 10.71
N ARG A 217 5.71 21.25 10.57
CA ARG A 217 6.43 20.95 9.33
C ARG A 217 5.63 19.88 8.59
N ALA A 218 5.29 20.14 7.33
CA ALA A 218 4.50 19.24 6.50
C ALA A 218 5.12 19.09 5.11
N LEU A 219 5.21 17.85 4.64
CA LEU A 219 5.71 17.45 3.34
C LEU A 219 4.54 16.82 2.55
N LEU A 220 3.96 17.59 1.64
CA LEU A 220 2.99 17.08 0.68
C LEU A 220 3.71 16.22 -0.34
N ASN A 221 3.36 14.93 -0.42
CA ASN A 221 3.97 13.95 -1.30
C ASN A 221 3.04 13.58 -2.46
N ASN A 222 3.57 13.52 -3.67
CA ASN A 222 3.04 12.77 -4.81
C ASN A 222 4.01 11.62 -5.10
N ARG A 223 3.66 10.42 -4.65
CA ARG A 223 4.37 9.18 -4.96
C ARG A 223 3.54 8.30 -5.86
N SER A 224 2.72 8.87 -6.74
CA SER A 224 1.82 8.08 -7.58
C SER A 224 2.56 7.09 -8.50
N ALA A 225 1.97 5.92 -8.70
CA ALA A 225 2.42 4.88 -9.62
C ALA A 225 1.26 4.10 -10.29
N PHE A 226 -0.01 4.37 -9.94
CA PHE A 226 -1.18 3.67 -10.48
C PHE A 226 -2.18 4.58 -11.24
N PRO A 227 -1.82 5.12 -12.43
CA PRO A 227 -0.47 5.27 -12.96
C PRO A 227 0.28 6.45 -12.29
N ALA A 228 1.60 6.50 -12.50
CA ALA A 228 2.39 7.68 -12.14
C ALA A 228 1.85 8.90 -12.89
N ARG A 229 1.51 9.97 -12.15
CA ARG A 229 0.97 11.20 -12.73
C ARG A 229 1.51 12.44 -12.05
N ALA A 230 1.67 13.51 -12.83
CA ALA A 230 1.89 14.84 -12.29
C ALA A 230 0.57 15.44 -11.79
N SER A 231 0.65 16.32 -10.80
CA SER A 231 -0.46 17.17 -10.40
C SER A 231 0.02 18.59 -10.16
N ASN A 232 -0.82 19.56 -10.53
CA ASN A 232 -0.58 20.99 -10.34
C ASN A 232 -1.70 21.66 -9.53
N ALA A 233 -2.51 20.87 -8.81
CA ALA A 233 -3.69 21.35 -8.08
C ALA A 233 -3.86 20.64 -6.72
N LEU A 234 -2.78 20.04 -6.22
CA LEU A 234 -2.78 19.40 -4.91
C LEU A 234 -2.94 20.44 -3.81
N ARG A 235 -3.68 20.05 -2.78
CA ARG A 235 -3.85 20.82 -1.55
C ARG A 235 -4.02 19.88 -0.37
N TYR A 236 -3.77 20.36 0.84
CA TYR A 236 -4.08 19.62 2.05
C TYR A 236 -4.67 20.54 3.12
N ARG A 237 -5.35 19.94 4.10
CA ARG A 237 -5.98 20.67 5.20
C ARG A 237 -5.41 20.23 6.55
N TYR A 238 -5.16 21.20 7.41
CA TYR A 238 -4.78 20.98 8.80
C TYR A 238 -5.88 21.52 9.70
N PHE A 239 -6.53 20.64 10.46
CA PHE A 239 -7.71 20.91 11.27
C PHE A 239 -7.34 21.16 12.74
N VAL A 240 -7.98 22.17 13.33
CA VAL A 240 -7.79 22.60 14.73
C VAL A 240 -9.14 22.77 15.43
N ASP A 241 -9.20 22.37 16.69
CA ASP A 241 -10.33 22.61 17.60
C ASP A 241 -9.96 23.80 18.49
N LEU A 242 -10.73 24.89 18.41
CA LEU A 242 -10.45 26.13 19.14
C LEU A 242 -11.35 26.33 20.36
N SER A 243 -12.01 25.29 20.84
CA SER A 243 -12.92 25.39 22.00
C SER A 243 -12.25 26.01 23.22
N GLU A 244 -10.99 25.70 23.49
CA GLU A 244 -10.22 26.29 24.59
C GLU A 244 -9.93 27.78 24.39
N LEU A 245 -9.72 28.22 23.14
CA LEU A 245 -9.51 29.63 22.80
C LEU A 245 -10.78 30.44 23.06
N TYR A 246 -11.94 29.92 22.64
CA TYR A 246 -13.24 30.56 22.91
C TYR A 246 -13.54 30.59 24.42
N ALA A 247 -13.23 29.51 25.15
CA ALA A 247 -13.37 29.48 26.61
C ALA A 247 -12.49 30.52 27.33
N ALA A 248 -11.31 30.84 26.76
CA ALA A 248 -10.42 31.88 27.24
C ALA A 248 -10.82 33.32 26.81
N GLY A 249 -11.96 33.49 26.15
CA GLY A 249 -12.46 34.80 25.68
C GLY A 249 -11.84 35.27 24.35
N GLY A 250 -11.10 34.40 23.67
CA GLY A 250 -10.61 34.62 22.31
C GLY A 250 -11.65 34.27 21.25
N SER A 251 -11.25 34.37 19.98
CA SER A 251 -12.05 33.90 18.85
C SER A 251 -11.15 33.51 17.67
N LYS A 252 -11.73 33.02 16.56
CA LYS A 252 -10.97 32.71 15.34
C LYS A 252 -10.07 33.86 14.84
N THR A 253 -10.44 35.12 15.09
CA THR A 253 -9.64 36.29 14.68
C THR A 253 -8.45 36.56 15.60
N SER A 254 -8.38 35.90 16.76
CA SER A 254 -7.23 35.95 17.66
C SER A 254 -6.08 35.08 17.16
N VAL A 255 -6.35 34.10 16.29
CA VAL A 255 -5.31 33.21 15.75
C VAL A 255 -4.52 33.94 14.66
N THR A 256 -3.21 34.02 14.87
CA THR A 256 -2.25 34.50 13.88
C THR A 256 -1.59 33.31 13.19
N LEU A 257 -1.49 33.39 11.86
CA LEU A 257 -0.88 32.37 11.02
C LEU A 257 0.39 32.94 10.39
N THR A 258 1.53 32.28 10.60
CA THR A 258 2.79 32.64 9.95
C THR A 258 3.39 31.45 9.22
N THR A 259 4.16 31.71 8.17
CA THR A 259 4.91 30.69 7.43
C THR A 259 6.39 31.01 7.47
N ASN A 260 7.19 30.14 8.10
CA ASN A 260 8.65 30.28 8.10
C ASN A 260 9.27 29.71 6.82
N MET A 261 8.59 28.74 6.20
CA MET A 261 8.97 28.21 4.90
C MET A 261 7.73 27.71 4.15
N LEU A 262 7.67 27.96 2.85
CA LEU A 262 6.63 27.48 1.97
C LEU A 262 7.22 27.28 0.58
N ASP A 263 7.45 26.01 0.20
CA ASP A 263 8.01 25.63 -1.09
C ASP A 263 6.94 25.74 -2.19
N GLY A 264 6.70 26.97 -2.63
CA GLY A 264 5.62 27.30 -3.54
C GLY A 264 4.22 27.11 -2.92
N GLY A 265 3.21 27.53 -3.66
CA GLY A 265 1.83 27.49 -3.19
C GLY A 265 1.44 28.66 -2.28
N THR A 266 0.30 28.50 -1.62
CA THR A 266 -0.32 29.51 -0.74
C THR A 266 -0.95 28.81 0.46
N ILE A 267 -1.12 29.53 1.56
CA ILE A 267 -1.88 29.07 2.72
C ILE A 267 -3.07 30.01 2.93
N SER A 268 -4.24 29.45 3.23
CA SER A 268 -5.40 30.24 3.62
C SER A 268 -5.23 30.82 5.02
N GLY A 269 -6.02 31.84 5.36
CA GLY A 269 -6.32 32.09 6.77
C GLY A 269 -7.10 30.92 7.39
N LEU A 270 -7.49 31.06 8.65
CA LEU A 270 -8.31 30.06 9.33
C LEU A 270 -9.73 30.03 8.72
N LEU A 271 -10.15 28.87 8.22
CA LEU A 271 -11.44 28.64 7.57
C LEU A 271 -12.32 27.75 8.47
N PRO A 272 -13.65 28.01 8.53
CA PRO A 272 -14.55 27.19 9.32
C PRO A 272 -14.78 25.81 8.69
N TRP A 273 -14.73 24.76 9.51
CA TRP A 273 -15.23 23.43 9.16
C TRP A 273 -16.58 23.17 9.83
N ASP A 274 -16.68 23.45 11.14
CA ASP A 274 -17.90 23.44 11.93
C ASP A 274 -17.81 24.51 13.04
N GLU A 275 -18.35 25.69 12.78
CA GLU A 275 -18.25 26.82 13.72
C GLU A 275 -18.97 26.57 15.05
N ALA A 276 -20.04 25.76 15.04
CA ALA A 276 -20.81 25.46 16.26
C ALA A 276 -19.98 24.63 17.25
N ARG A 277 -19.01 23.87 16.74
CA ARG A 277 -18.05 23.08 17.53
C ARG A 277 -16.67 23.71 17.60
N HIS A 278 -16.52 24.95 17.13
CA HIS A 278 -15.23 25.65 17.06
C HIS A 278 -14.14 24.89 16.30
N LEU A 279 -14.53 24.11 15.28
CA LEU A 279 -13.62 23.33 14.45
C LEU A 279 -13.30 24.11 13.16
N TYR A 280 -12.02 24.34 12.96
CA TYR A 280 -11.49 25.13 11.85
C TYR A 280 -10.35 24.40 11.14
N TYR A 281 -9.89 24.94 10.02
CA TYR A 281 -8.73 24.44 9.32
C TYR A 281 -7.96 25.53 8.60
N VAL A 282 -6.70 25.25 8.29
CA VAL A 282 -5.92 25.97 7.27
C VAL A 282 -5.76 25.07 6.05
N GLU A 283 -5.85 25.65 4.85
CA GLU A 283 -5.66 24.95 3.59
C GLU A 283 -4.39 25.42 2.90
N LEU A 284 -3.49 24.48 2.62
CA LEU A 284 -2.31 24.74 1.81
C LEU A 284 -2.56 24.28 0.38
N ARG A 285 -2.44 25.20 -0.58
CA ARG A 285 -2.72 24.97 -2.00
C ARG A 285 -1.46 25.13 -2.83
N TYR A 286 -1.19 24.17 -3.69
CA TYR A 286 -0.05 24.19 -4.63
C TYR A 286 -0.52 24.35 -6.07
N ASP A 287 -1.52 25.22 -6.27
CA ASP A 287 -2.08 25.50 -7.60
C ASP A 287 -0.97 26.10 -8.51
N GLY A 288 -0.74 25.48 -9.67
CA GLY A 288 0.34 25.83 -10.61
C GLY A 288 1.72 25.27 -10.25
N ALA A 289 1.94 24.81 -9.01
CA ALA A 289 3.20 24.19 -8.60
C ALA A 289 3.16 22.68 -8.87
N THR A 290 3.72 22.26 -10.02
CA THR A 290 3.64 20.85 -10.45
C THR A 290 4.46 19.91 -9.55
N VAL A 291 3.79 18.96 -8.90
CA VAL A 291 4.39 17.89 -8.10
C VAL A 291 4.34 16.58 -8.90
N ILE A 292 5.50 15.95 -9.10
CA ILE A 292 5.69 14.82 -10.02
C ILE A 292 6.59 13.72 -9.40
N PRO A 293 6.21 12.43 -9.46
CA PRO A 293 7.02 11.32 -8.97
C PRO A 293 8.15 10.97 -9.95
N GLY A 294 9.20 11.78 -10.04
CA GLY A 294 10.29 11.53 -10.99
C GLY A 294 11.62 12.25 -10.76
N GLY A 295 11.79 12.97 -9.66
CA GLY A 295 13.00 13.73 -9.38
C GLY A 295 13.34 13.75 -7.89
N SER A 296 14.57 14.11 -7.55
CA SER A 296 15.09 14.03 -6.16
C SER A 296 14.24 14.81 -5.15
N THR A 297 13.61 15.92 -5.56
CA THR A 297 12.71 16.73 -4.72
C THR A 297 11.37 17.04 -5.37
N SER A 298 11.21 16.83 -6.68
CA SER A 298 10.01 17.26 -7.43
C SER A 298 8.72 16.53 -7.01
N TYR A 299 8.84 15.38 -6.35
CA TYR A 299 7.73 14.56 -5.85
C TYR A 299 7.09 15.10 -4.58
N ARG A 300 7.66 16.14 -3.95
CA ARG A 300 7.11 16.70 -2.72
C ARG A 300 7.18 18.22 -2.69
N ARG A 301 6.43 18.82 -1.76
CA ARG A 301 6.54 20.22 -1.36
C ARG A 301 6.51 20.34 0.15
N GLU A 302 7.35 21.22 0.68
CA GLU A 302 7.41 21.47 2.12
C GLU A 302 6.68 22.75 2.50
N ALA A 303 6.07 22.75 3.69
CA ALA A 303 5.63 23.95 4.38
C ALA A 303 5.97 23.85 5.87
N GLN A 304 6.35 24.99 6.45
CA GLN A 304 6.47 25.20 7.88
C GLN A 304 5.56 26.37 8.26
N PHE A 305 4.44 26.07 8.90
CA PHE A 305 3.43 27.05 9.28
C PHE A 305 3.10 26.98 10.77
N ARG A 306 2.80 28.13 11.36
CA ARG A 306 2.54 28.28 12.79
C ARG A 306 1.19 28.92 13.02
N LEU A 307 0.38 28.28 13.86
CA LEU A 307 -0.80 28.89 14.46
C LEU A 307 -0.44 29.37 15.86
N ALA A 308 -0.68 30.65 16.15
CA ALA A 308 -0.35 31.26 17.44
C ALA A 308 -1.48 32.16 17.95
N VAL A 309 -1.68 32.19 19.27
CA VAL A 309 -2.63 33.07 19.95
C VAL A 309 -1.89 34.09 20.82
N PRO A 310 -2.49 35.27 21.13
CA PRO A 310 -1.88 36.27 21.99
C PRO A 310 -1.57 35.71 23.38
N SER A 311 -0.35 35.94 23.87
CA SER A 311 0.04 35.52 25.22
C SER A 311 -0.83 36.13 26.33
N ALA A 312 -1.46 37.29 26.06
CA ALA A 312 -2.38 37.96 26.99
C ALA A 312 -3.65 37.16 27.30
N LEU A 313 -4.03 36.17 26.47
CA LEU A 313 -5.18 35.29 26.73
C LEU A 313 -4.85 34.16 27.72
N GLY A 314 -3.59 34.04 28.15
CA GLY A 314 -3.14 33.01 29.09
C GLY A 314 -2.81 31.68 28.40
N ALA A 315 -2.10 30.82 29.13
CA ALA A 315 -1.60 29.54 28.60
C ALA A 315 -2.71 28.50 28.32
N SER A 316 -3.92 28.70 28.83
CA SER A 316 -5.08 27.83 28.56
C SER A 316 -5.77 28.14 27.23
N ALA A 317 -5.40 29.24 26.56
CA ALA A 317 -6.02 29.65 25.30
C ALA A 317 -5.49 28.89 24.06
N TRP A 318 -4.54 27.99 24.25
CA TRP A 318 -3.97 27.16 23.18
C TRP A 318 -3.77 25.73 23.67
N ASN A 319 -4.45 24.77 23.06
CA ASN A 319 -4.29 23.37 23.37
C ASN A 319 -4.25 22.55 22.08
N PRO A 320 -3.08 22.16 21.55
CA PRO A 320 -3.06 21.38 20.31
C PRO A 320 -3.49 19.93 20.49
N THR A 321 -3.74 19.45 21.72
CA THR A 321 -4.00 18.01 21.96
C THR A 321 -5.41 17.55 21.57
N ASN A 322 -6.36 18.48 21.42
CA ASN A 322 -7.70 18.23 20.89
C ASN A 322 -7.77 18.45 19.35
N ASP A 323 -6.73 19.03 18.73
CA ASP A 323 -6.66 19.23 17.29
C ASP A 323 -6.63 17.89 16.53
N PHE A 324 -7.57 17.70 15.60
CA PHE A 324 -7.66 16.50 14.78
C PHE A 324 -6.36 16.21 14.03
N SER A 325 -5.76 17.22 13.39
CA SER A 325 -4.56 17.03 12.59
C SER A 325 -3.26 16.98 13.41
N TYR A 326 -3.28 17.36 14.68
CA TYR A 326 -2.14 17.24 15.59
C TYR A 326 -1.96 15.82 16.12
N SER A 327 -3.05 15.04 16.18
CA SER A 327 -3.04 13.70 16.76
C SER A 327 -2.00 12.79 16.10
N GLY A 328 -1.13 12.21 16.93
CA GLY A 328 -0.07 11.30 16.49
C GLY A 328 1.16 11.98 15.88
N LEU A 329 1.23 13.32 15.77
CA LEU A 329 2.45 13.98 15.30
C LEU A 329 3.56 13.90 16.36
N LEU A 330 4.78 13.64 15.90
CA LEU A 330 5.97 13.61 16.75
C LEU A 330 6.60 15.00 16.84
N ALA A 331 7.17 15.33 17.99
CA ALA A 331 7.95 16.55 18.17
C ALA A 331 9.34 16.44 17.53
N GLY A 332 9.79 17.49 16.86
CA GLY A 332 11.12 17.60 16.25
C GLY A 332 11.09 17.67 14.73
N ASN A 333 11.96 18.53 14.18
CA ASN A 333 12.05 18.79 12.73
C ASN A 333 12.29 17.51 11.89
N ASN A 334 13.09 16.56 12.39
CA ASN A 334 13.46 15.35 11.64
C ASN A 334 12.46 14.18 11.80
N ASN A 335 11.36 14.38 12.53
CA ASN A 335 10.43 13.30 12.89
C ASN A 335 9.16 13.29 12.02
N THR A 336 9.23 13.82 10.79
CA THR A 336 8.09 13.81 9.87
C THR A 336 7.66 12.39 9.56
N GLN A 337 6.38 12.09 9.75
CA GLN A 337 5.78 10.81 9.41
C GLN A 337 4.44 10.99 8.71
N ARG A 338 4.05 10.00 7.88
CA ARG A 338 2.76 10.03 7.18
C ARG A 338 1.63 10.18 8.19
N SER A 339 0.77 11.19 7.99
CA SER A 339 -0.46 11.37 8.75
C SER A 339 -1.65 11.23 7.82
N VAL A 340 -2.59 10.35 8.19
CA VAL A 340 -3.89 10.25 7.52
C VAL A 340 -4.86 11.34 7.98
N LEU A 341 -4.53 12.06 9.07
CA LEU A 341 -5.38 13.11 9.65
C LEU A 341 -5.07 14.50 9.07
N ILE A 342 -4.23 14.55 8.03
CA ILE A 342 -3.95 15.73 7.21
C ILE A 342 -4.32 15.34 5.77
N PRO A 343 -5.62 15.39 5.42
CA PRO A 343 -6.11 14.88 4.15
C PRO A 343 -5.60 15.70 2.96
N VAL A 344 -5.35 15.00 1.85
CA VAL A 344 -4.89 15.58 0.58
C VAL A 344 -6.02 15.55 -0.42
N TYR A 345 -6.16 16.65 -1.16
CA TYR A 345 -7.17 16.85 -2.18
C TYR A 345 -6.54 17.28 -3.49
N GLU A 346 -7.26 17.07 -4.57
CA GLU A 346 -6.99 17.63 -5.88
C GLU A 346 -8.27 18.25 -6.41
N LYS A 347 -8.24 19.56 -6.73
CA LYS A 347 -9.42 20.30 -7.22
C LYS A 347 -10.68 20.13 -6.34
N GLY A 348 -10.48 20.02 -5.03
CA GLY A 348 -11.56 19.85 -4.05
C GLY A 348 -12.02 18.41 -3.81
N VAL A 349 -11.52 17.43 -4.58
CA VAL A 349 -11.81 16.00 -4.36
C VAL A 349 -10.78 15.41 -3.41
N LEU A 350 -11.25 14.74 -2.35
CA LEU A 350 -10.39 14.02 -1.41
C LEU A 350 -9.68 12.87 -2.14
N LEU A 351 -8.34 12.88 -2.14
CA LEU A 351 -7.51 11.82 -2.72
C LEU A 351 -7.12 10.79 -1.67
N GLU A 352 -6.70 11.24 -0.48
CA GLU A 352 -6.23 10.36 0.60
C GLU A 352 -6.35 11.05 1.96
N GLY A 353 -6.39 10.24 3.01
CA GLY A 353 -6.57 10.70 4.39
C GLY A 353 -8.04 10.77 4.79
N THR A 354 -8.27 11.35 5.96
CA THR A 354 -9.56 11.41 6.63
C THR A 354 -9.83 12.84 7.04
N GLU A 355 -11.04 13.32 6.76
CA GLU A 355 -11.53 14.57 7.33
C GLU A 355 -12.06 14.32 8.75
N PRO A 356 -12.09 15.33 9.63
CA PRO A 356 -12.86 15.23 10.86
C PRO A 356 -14.30 14.91 10.47
N THR A 357 -14.71 13.66 10.72
CA THR A 357 -16.07 13.23 10.45
C THR A 357 -16.96 13.87 11.51
N LEU A 358 -18.09 14.43 11.05
CA LEU A 358 -19.21 14.83 11.90
C LEU A 358 -19.80 13.59 12.57
N VAL A 359 -19.10 13.02 13.55
CA VAL A 359 -19.69 11.99 14.41
C VAL A 359 -19.32 12.26 15.84
N GLY A 360 -19.54 13.51 16.25
CA GLY A 360 -19.52 13.87 17.66
C GLY A 360 -20.86 13.70 18.35
N THR A 361 -21.84 13.02 17.73
CA THR A 361 -23.08 12.62 18.41
C THR A 361 -23.65 11.32 17.84
N TYR A 362 -24.34 10.54 18.67
CA TYR A 362 -25.20 9.43 18.21
C TYR A 362 -26.17 9.86 17.10
N GLY A 363 -26.71 11.09 17.18
CA GLY A 363 -27.64 11.62 16.18
C GLY A 363 -27.03 11.74 14.78
N SER A 364 -25.80 12.25 14.68
CA SER A 364 -25.09 12.36 13.40
C SER A 364 -24.66 10.99 12.86
N TRP A 365 -24.25 10.08 13.74
CA TRP A 365 -23.97 8.67 13.37
C TRP A 365 -25.21 7.98 12.81
N ARG A 366 -26.37 8.18 13.44
CA ARG A 366 -27.64 7.60 13.01
C ARG A 366 -28.05 8.03 11.60
N GLU A 367 -27.75 9.27 11.21
CA GLU A 367 -28.03 9.78 9.86
C GLU A 367 -27.19 9.08 8.77
N THR A 368 -25.97 8.62 9.09
CA THR A 368 -25.07 7.97 8.13
C THR A 368 -25.29 6.47 8.01
N VAL A 369 -25.76 5.82 9.08
CA VAL A 369 -25.89 4.36 9.16
C VAL A 369 -27.28 3.87 8.75
N PHE A 370 -28.34 4.58 9.11
CA PHE A 370 -29.72 4.16 8.85
C PHE A 370 -30.32 4.91 7.68
N THR A 371 -31.16 4.28 6.86
CA THR A 371 -31.95 4.97 5.82
C THR A 371 -33.04 5.86 6.42
N ALA A 372 -33.57 6.80 5.64
CA ALA A 372 -34.66 7.69 6.11
C ALA A 372 -35.88 6.92 6.65
N GLY A 373 -36.23 5.78 6.04
CA GLY A 373 -37.31 4.91 6.53
C GLY A 373 -37.00 4.24 7.87
N GLN A 374 -35.78 3.71 8.03
CA GLN A 374 -35.32 3.12 9.29
C GLN A 374 -35.18 4.16 10.42
N ARG A 375 -34.85 5.41 10.07
CA ARG A 375 -34.80 6.51 11.05
C ARG A 375 -36.17 6.88 11.60
N ALA A 376 -37.25 6.68 10.84
CA ALA A 376 -38.60 6.93 11.34
C ALA A 376 -39.04 5.93 12.42
N ASP A 377 -38.37 4.78 12.52
CA ASP A 377 -38.67 3.73 13.49
C ASP A 377 -37.64 3.70 14.63
N SER A 378 -38.08 4.02 15.85
CA SER A 378 -37.23 3.97 17.04
C SER A 378 -36.87 2.56 17.48
N ALA A 379 -37.64 1.54 17.07
CA ALA A 379 -37.31 0.15 17.32
C ALA A 379 -36.15 -0.36 16.44
N ILE A 380 -35.78 0.40 15.40
CA ILE A 380 -34.64 0.10 14.52
C ILE A 380 -33.48 1.03 14.82
N SER A 381 -33.72 2.35 14.87
CA SER A 381 -32.66 3.36 14.94
C SER A 381 -32.52 4.06 16.29
N GLY A 382 -33.25 3.62 17.32
CA GLY A 382 -33.15 4.17 18.67
C GLY A 382 -31.91 3.67 19.40
N ILE A 383 -31.45 4.42 20.41
CA ILE A 383 -30.22 4.12 21.18
C ILE A 383 -30.21 2.71 21.81
N ALA A 384 -31.38 2.19 22.16
CA ALA A 384 -31.58 0.89 22.81
C ALA A 384 -32.04 -0.21 21.85
N ALA A 385 -32.21 0.10 20.56
CA ALA A 385 -32.59 -0.89 19.56
C ALA A 385 -31.39 -1.76 19.17
N ASP A 386 -31.67 -3.01 18.82
CA ASP A 386 -30.73 -4.03 18.35
C ASP A 386 -31.39 -4.70 17.13
N PRO A 387 -31.30 -4.09 15.93
CA PRO A 387 -32.09 -4.54 14.79
C PRO A 387 -31.47 -5.73 14.05
N ASP A 388 -30.20 -6.06 14.28
CA ASP A 388 -29.55 -7.24 13.73
C ASP A 388 -29.49 -8.42 14.71
N GLY A 389 -29.80 -8.19 15.99
CA GLY A 389 -30.10 -9.21 16.98
C GLY A 389 -28.86 -9.91 17.53
N ASP A 390 -27.71 -9.24 17.53
CA ASP A 390 -26.45 -9.80 18.01
C ASP A 390 -26.20 -9.56 19.51
N GLY A 391 -27.12 -8.83 20.16
CA GLY A 391 -27.10 -8.52 21.59
C GLY A 391 -26.48 -7.16 21.92
N PHE A 392 -26.03 -6.40 20.92
CA PHE A 392 -25.54 -5.04 21.11
C PHE A 392 -26.57 -4.00 20.66
N ALA A 393 -26.99 -3.16 21.60
CA ALA A 393 -27.81 -2.01 21.27
C ALA A 393 -27.02 -1.01 20.42
N ASN A 394 -27.71 -0.24 19.58
CA ASN A 394 -27.12 0.79 18.71
C ASN A 394 -26.18 1.76 19.43
N LEU A 395 -26.44 2.12 20.70
CA LEU A 395 -25.52 2.95 21.47
C LEU A 395 -24.16 2.28 21.67
N MET A 396 -24.15 0.96 21.89
CA MET A 396 -22.92 0.18 22.05
C MET A 396 -22.22 -0.03 20.70
N GLU A 397 -22.98 -0.28 19.63
CA GLU A 397 -22.47 -0.30 18.25
C GLU A 397 -21.74 1.00 17.90
N TYR A 398 -22.39 2.12 18.17
CA TYR A 398 -21.81 3.45 18.03
C TYR A 398 -20.55 3.62 18.90
N ALA A 399 -20.61 3.21 20.16
CA ALA A 399 -19.53 3.38 21.13
C ALA A 399 -18.30 2.51 20.84
N LEU A 400 -18.47 1.34 20.22
CA LEU A 400 -17.41 0.38 19.98
C LEU A 400 -16.96 0.33 18.51
N GLY A 401 -17.70 1.01 17.62
CA GLY A 401 -17.42 1.08 16.19
C GLY A 401 -17.86 -0.16 15.41
N GLY A 402 -18.99 -0.77 15.81
CA GLY A 402 -19.59 -1.91 15.12
C GLY A 402 -20.61 -1.48 14.05
N ASN A 403 -21.40 -2.44 13.56
CA ASN A 403 -22.41 -2.24 12.54
C ASN A 403 -23.79 -2.70 13.03
N PRO A 404 -24.74 -1.80 13.31
CA PRO A 404 -26.04 -2.17 13.85
C PRO A 404 -26.96 -2.90 12.87
N LEU A 405 -26.60 -3.02 11.59
CA LEU A 405 -27.41 -3.69 10.56
C LEU A 405 -26.85 -5.06 10.17
N SER A 406 -25.81 -5.54 10.85
CA SER A 406 -25.14 -6.80 10.53
C SER A 406 -24.38 -7.33 11.76
N PRO A 407 -24.69 -8.55 12.24
CA PRO A 407 -24.10 -9.08 13.47
C PRO A 407 -22.55 -9.03 13.49
N ASP A 408 -21.95 -8.47 14.54
CA ASP A 408 -20.50 -8.39 14.76
C ASP A 408 -20.07 -9.13 16.05
N PRO A 409 -19.82 -10.45 15.99
CA PRO A 409 -19.38 -11.21 17.16
C PRO A 409 -18.00 -10.78 17.68
N GLY A 410 -17.24 -9.99 16.90
CA GLY A 410 -15.94 -9.45 17.30
C GLY A 410 -16.03 -8.16 18.11
N LEU A 411 -17.21 -7.58 18.27
CA LEU A 411 -17.42 -6.32 18.99
C LEU A 411 -17.32 -6.49 20.51
N ALA A 412 -17.63 -7.68 21.01
CA ALA A 412 -17.65 -7.98 22.43
C ALA A 412 -16.29 -7.72 23.11
N PRO A 413 -16.28 -7.00 24.26
CA PRO A 413 -15.08 -6.85 25.05
C PRO A 413 -14.51 -8.20 25.50
N ALA A 414 -13.18 -8.31 25.50
CA ALA A 414 -12.47 -9.51 25.93
C ALA A 414 -11.94 -9.33 27.34
N ALA A 415 -12.08 -10.35 28.19
CA ALA A 415 -11.59 -10.31 29.57
C ALA A 415 -10.68 -11.48 29.90
N VAL A 416 -9.52 -11.21 30.51
CA VAL A 416 -8.55 -12.23 30.94
C VAL A 416 -7.95 -11.88 32.30
N ARG A 417 -7.85 -12.86 33.20
CA ARG A 417 -7.20 -12.66 34.50
C ARG A 417 -5.68 -12.75 34.35
N VAL A 418 -4.97 -11.71 34.78
CA VAL A 418 -3.51 -11.64 34.77
C VAL A 418 -3.04 -11.11 36.13
N GLY A 419 -2.47 -12.00 36.95
CA GLY A 419 -2.04 -11.67 38.31
C GLY A 419 -3.18 -11.16 39.18
N GLY A 420 -2.98 -10.00 39.82
CA GLY A 420 -3.97 -9.32 40.67
C GLY A 420 -5.02 -8.51 39.90
N PHE A 421 -5.14 -8.67 38.58
CA PHE A 421 -6.07 -7.89 37.75
C PHE A 421 -6.88 -8.77 36.81
N LEU A 422 -8.10 -8.32 36.52
CA LEU A 422 -8.89 -8.72 35.37
C LEU A 422 -8.64 -7.66 34.29
N ARG A 423 -7.95 -8.04 33.20
CA ARG A 423 -7.72 -7.18 32.05
C ARG A 423 -8.96 -7.26 31.15
N PHE A 424 -9.58 -6.12 30.91
CA PHE A 424 -10.82 -5.97 30.16
C PHE A 424 -10.53 -5.07 28.96
N ASP A 425 -10.49 -5.66 27.77
CA ASP A 425 -10.13 -4.99 26.53
C ASP A 425 -11.38 -4.66 25.73
N TYR A 426 -11.52 -3.41 25.31
CA TYR A 426 -12.64 -2.95 24.50
C TYR A 426 -12.18 -2.01 23.39
N ARG A 427 -13.01 -1.89 22.35
CA ARG A 427 -12.77 -0.97 21.22
C ARG A 427 -13.32 0.42 21.55
N ARG A 428 -12.66 1.46 21.07
CA ARG A 428 -13.15 2.84 21.20
C ARG A 428 -12.80 3.65 19.95
N PRO A 429 -13.79 4.01 19.10
CA PRO A 429 -13.56 4.91 17.99
C PRO A 429 -13.04 6.26 18.49
N VAL A 430 -12.04 6.80 17.80
CA VAL A 430 -11.42 8.10 18.12
C VAL A 430 -12.37 9.26 17.81
N ALA A 431 -13.27 9.07 16.85
CA ALA A 431 -14.22 10.09 16.42
C ALA A 431 -15.38 10.31 17.41
N VAL A 432 -15.64 9.37 18.32
CA VAL A 432 -16.75 9.44 19.29
C VAL A 432 -16.35 10.27 20.51
N ASN A 433 -16.99 11.43 20.68
CA ASN A 433 -16.67 12.38 21.75
C ASN A 433 -17.87 12.84 22.59
N ASP A 434 -19.08 12.37 22.30
CA ASP A 434 -20.30 12.57 23.11
C ASP A 434 -20.56 11.44 24.10
N LEU A 435 -19.64 10.49 24.28
CA LEU A 435 -19.83 9.36 25.19
C LEU A 435 -18.81 9.37 26.32
N VAL A 436 -19.29 9.09 27.52
CA VAL A 436 -18.45 8.75 28.67
C VAL A 436 -18.40 7.23 28.80
N TYR A 437 -17.18 6.70 28.74
CA TYR A 437 -16.88 5.29 28.93
C TYR A 437 -16.42 5.08 30.36
N GLN A 438 -17.02 4.13 31.06
CA GLN A 438 -16.62 3.77 32.41
C GLN A 438 -16.62 2.26 32.58
N VAL A 439 -15.45 1.67 32.71
CA VAL A 439 -15.34 0.27 33.13
C VAL A 439 -15.65 0.16 34.62
N GLN A 440 -16.61 -0.70 34.95
CA GLN A 440 -17.08 -0.94 36.30
C GLN A 440 -16.91 -2.43 36.64
N TRP A 441 -16.75 -2.72 37.92
CA TRP A 441 -16.66 -4.07 38.45
C TRP A 441 -17.63 -4.31 39.60
N SER A 442 -18.03 -5.56 39.77
CA SER A 442 -18.86 -6.04 40.87
C SER A 442 -18.45 -7.46 41.26
N ASP A 443 -18.57 -7.81 42.53
CA ASP A 443 -18.35 -9.19 43.00
C ASP A 443 -19.66 -10.00 43.04
N THR A 444 -20.82 -9.35 42.94
CA THR A 444 -22.13 -9.98 43.19
C THR A 444 -23.12 -9.88 42.04
N LEU A 445 -22.83 -9.06 41.00
CA LEU A 445 -23.75 -8.72 39.90
C LEU A 445 -25.06 -8.04 40.34
N THR A 446 -25.20 -7.66 41.61
CA THR A 446 -26.41 -6.97 42.09
C THR A 446 -26.42 -5.51 41.69
N ASP A 447 -27.59 -4.97 41.38
CA ASP A 447 -27.76 -3.55 41.07
C ASP A 447 -27.33 -2.68 42.27
N GLY A 448 -26.61 -1.59 41.97
CA GLY A 448 -25.98 -0.73 42.98
C GLY A 448 -24.64 -1.22 43.53
N ALA A 449 -24.22 -2.45 43.22
CA ALA A 449 -22.93 -3.01 43.65
C ALA A 449 -21.80 -2.88 42.60
N TRP A 450 -21.94 -1.92 41.67
CA TRP A 450 -20.94 -1.65 40.63
C TRP A 450 -20.04 -0.48 41.03
N SER A 451 -18.73 -0.66 40.91
CA SER A 451 -17.72 0.33 41.26
C SER A 451 -16.70 0.49 40.14
N SER A 452 -16.20 1.70 39.92
CA SER A 452 -15.05 1.96 39.05
C SER A 452 -13.76 2.18 39.84
N ALA A 453 -13.78 1.97 41.16
CA ALA A 453 -12.64 2.25 42.02
C ALA A 453 -11.43 1.39 41.67
N GLY A 454 -10.27 2.03 41.53
CA GLY A 454 -8.99 1.36 41.25
C GLY A 454 -8.83 0.81 39.83
N VAL A 455 -9.76 1.09 38.91
CA VAL A 455 -9.61 0.72 37.50
C VAL A 455 -8.64 1.69 36.81
N GLY A 456 -7.56 1.17 36.25
CA GLY A 456 -6.64 1.94 35.39
C GLY A 456 -6.81 1.57 33.92
N GLU A 457 -6.73 2.54 33.01
CA GLU A 457 -6.86 2.32 31.57
C GLU A 457 -5.56 2.66 30.82
N GLU A 458 -5.27 1.88 29.78
CA GLU A 458 -4.19 2.15 28.83
C GLU A 458 -4.64 1.88 27.39
N ILE A 459 -4.09 2.63 26.43
CA ILE A 459 -4.34 2.39 25.00
C ILE A 459 -3.28 1.39 24.51
N LEU A 460 -3.72 0.23 24.03
CA LEU A 460 -2.83 -0.81 23.49
C LEU A 460 -2.43 -0.55 22.03
N SER A 461 -3.37 -0.05 21.23
CA SER A 461 -3.17 0.22 19.80
C SER A 461 -4.21 1.20 19.27
N GLN A 462 -3.91 1.82 18.12
CA GLN A 462 -4.86 2.62 17.35
C GLN A 462 -4.68 2.29 15.86
N ILE A 463 -5.72 1.72 15.24
CA ILE A 463 -5.71 1.31 13.83
C ILE A 463 -7.00 1.84 13.19
N SER A 464 -6.87 2.50 12.04
CA SER A 464 -8.02 3.01 11.26
C SER A 464 -9.03 3.84 12.07
N GLY A 465 -8.55 4.64 13.03
CA GLY A 465 -9.40 5.48 13.86
C GLY A 465 -10.13 4.76 15.00
N ILE A 466 -9.81 3.49 15.29
CA ILE A 466 -10.32 2.75 16.45
C ILE A 466 -9.16 2.44 17.40
N ARG A 467 -9.32 2.77 18.68
CA ARG A 467 -8.40 2.40 19.77
C ARG A 467 -8.81 1.06 20.35
N THR A 468 -7.82 0.23 20.68
CA THR A 468 -8.02 -0.88 21.63
C THR A 468 -7.59 -0.39 23.00
N VAL A 469 -8.52 -0.32 23.94
CA VAL A 469 -8.29 0.15 25.32
C VAL A 469 -8.32 -1.04 26.26
N ARG A 470 -7.32 -1.13 27.14
CA ARG A 470 -7.26 -2.13 28.22
C ARG A 470 -7.55 -1.47 29.55
N ALA A 471 -8.64 -1.89 30.17
CA ALA A 471 -8.95 -1.58 31.56
C ALA A 471 -8.38 -2.66 32.49
N SER A 472 -7.82 -2.21 33.60
CA SER A 472 -7.14 -3.03 34.60
C SER A 472 -7.98 -3.03 35.86
N VAL A 473 -8.90 -3.98 35.95
CA VAL A 473 -9.81 -4.11 37.08
C VAL A 473 -9.08 -4.85 38.20
N PRO A 474 -8.90 -4.26 39.41
CA PRO A 474 -8.23 -4.95 40.50
C PRO A 474 -9.03 -6.18 40.92
N VAL A 475 -8.37 -7.25 41.34
CA VAL A 475 -9.00 -8.50 41.83
C VAL A 475 -8.33 -8.89 43.14
N ALA A 476 -9.14 -9.15 44.19
CA ALA A 476 -8.61 -9.64 45.46
C ALA A 476 -8.00 -11.05 45.29
N PRO A 477 -6.86 -11.37 45.96
CA PRO A 477 -6.18 -12.66 45.80
C PRO A 477 -7.06 -13.89 46.08
N THR A 478 -8.07 -13.74 46.94
CA THR A 478 -8.94 -14.82 47.44
C THR A 478 -10.44 -14.48 47.38
N GLY A 479 -10.85 -13.51 46.56
CA GLY A 479 -12.24 -13.03 46.50
C GLY A 479 -13.22 -13.92 45.70
N PRO A 480 -14.53 -13.91 46.03
CA PRO A 480 -15.54 -14.78 45.44
C PRO A 480 -16.05 -14.23 44.11
N ARG A 481 -15.30 -14.43 43.02
CA ARG A 481 -15.64 -14.01 41.63
C ARG A 481 -15.66 -12.48 41.44
N ARG A 482 -15.23 -12.03 40.27
CA ARG A 482 -15.25 -10.61 39.87
C ARG A 482 -15.78 -10.50 38.46
N PHE A 483 -16.74 -9.61 38.27
CA PHE A 483 -17.38 -9.31 37.00
C PHE A 483 -16.98 -7.90 36.57
N ALA A 484 -16.84 -7.69 35.27
CA ALA A 484 -16.57 -6.38 34.69
C ALA A 484 -17.62 -6.07 33.63
N ARG A 485 -17.99 -4.80 33.52
CA ARG A 485 -18.81 -4.29 32.42
C ARG A 485 -18.25 -2.96 31.94
N LEU A 486 -18.49 -2.66 30.67
CA LEU A 486 -18.35 -1.32 30.13
C LEU A 486 -19.68 -0.59 30.24
N ASN A 487 -19.74 0.45 31.06
CA ASN A 487 -20.87 1.36 31.10
C ASN A 487 -20.60 2.53 30.15
N VAL A 488 -21.50 2.74 29.19
CA VAL A 488 -21.40 3.85 28.24
C VAL A 488 -22.63 4.74 28.42
N VAL A 489 -22.40 6.03 28.63
CA VAL A 489 -23.47 7.02 28.73
C VAL A 489 -23.21 8.17 27.79
N VAL A 490 -24.28 8.73 27.22
CA VAL A 490 -24.19 9.96 26.45
C VAL A 490 -23.83 11.10 27.42
N SER A 491 -22.79 11.85 27.10
CA SER A 491 -22.38 13.06 27.80
C SER A 491 -23.50 14.10 27.69
N PRO A 492 -23.83 14.82 28.78
CA PRO A 492 -24.82 15.90 28.76
C PRO A 492 -24.54 16.99 27.73
#